data_AF-E0E356-F1
#
_entry.id   AF-E0E356-F1
#
_cell.length_a   1.000
_cell.length_b   1.000
_cell.length_c   1.000
_cell.angle_alpha   90.00
_cell.angle_beta   90.00
_cell.angle_gamma   90.00
#
_symmetry.space_group_name_H-M   'P 1'
#
loop_
_entity.id
_entity.type
_entity.pdbx_description
1 polymer ?
#
loop_
_entity_poly.entity_id
_entity_poly.type
_entity_poly.pdbx_seq_one_letter_code
_entity_poly.pdbx_strand_id
1 'polypeptide(L)'
;MKNRIEHPKIFISYAWGSQEHDEKVIALATSLKGDGVDVIFDKWQLKEGNDTFNFMEKSVLDKSITNVLILIDPIYAKKANERAGGVGTETQIISSEVYNKVEQRKFIPIVFERDDEGKVCKPQYLKGLLHFDLSMSDTYDTEYRRMVRTLYGIDTFKEPELGKPPVWLEEIPKVSYKSRVTSDFFRGSASEVVKKNKFSENLEELKKQILEYDHTKKDVIPCYLELMPFRDEFLILVKSSEYVQEGYIHIAKFLEELMYEIRIQLINYADLKMTFIHECFIYVIAFYLKKSANKALRYILNKTYFSPYNQNADSYNYFYYYNGVLDKEVCERDNNNYPSGTAALWIENINVEVCNKDEFVLGDLFCHSASFLISNYKTDWAWFPLTYLYNTSNYWGLFATYSKRLVSKECLENTLFILGFESVDAFKKQYKSVEERLYNGYLKEYRFDSCYETAKNFWNYMKTDELGTRN
;
A
#
# COMPACT_ATOMS: atom_id res chain seq x y z
N MET A 1 18.82 10.27 -3.13
CA MET A 1 19.10 10.10 -1.68
C MET A 1 19.30 11.48 -1.07
N LYS A 2 18.37 12.00 -0.26
CA LYS A 2 18.66 13.16 0.59
C LYS A 2 19.25 12.66 1.91
N ASN A 3 20.30 13.34 2.37
CA ASN A 3 21.13 12.95 3.50
C ASN A 3 20.30 12.78 4.77
N ARG A 4 20.31 11.57 5.33
CA ARG A 4 19.86 11.32 6.71
C ARG A 4 20.77 12.11 7.64
N ILE A 5 20.19 12.89 8.53
CA ILE A 5 20.96 13.62 9.55
C ILE A 5 21.25 12.63 10.69
N GLU A 6 22.51 12.35 11.01
CA GLU A 6 22.86 11.37 12.06
C GLU A 6 22.47 11.85 13.46
N HIS A 7 22.70 13.13 13.76
CA HIS A 7 22.32 13.77 15.02
C HIS A 7 21.74 15.15 14.73
N PRO A 8 20.40 15.27 14.55
CA PRO A 8 19.77 16.56 14.34
C PRO A 8 19.99 17.46 15.55
N LYS A 9 20.38 18.71 15.31
CA LYS A 9 20.61 19.69 16.38
C LYS A 9 19.49 20.70 16.37
N ILE A 10 18.72 20.75 17.45
CA ILE A 10 17.49 21.54 17.51
C ILE A 10 17.53 22.59 18.61
N PHE A 11 16.74 23.64 18.46
CA PHE A 11 16.44 24.60 19.52
C PHE A 11 14.95 24.56 19.86
N ILE A 12 14.60 24.58 21.15
CA ILE A 12 13.20 24.61 21.60
C ILE A 12 12.85 26.02 22.08
N SER A 13 11.85 26.62 21.41
CA SER A 13 11.24 27.90 21.76
C SER A 13 9.86 27.65 22.36
N TYR A 14 9.64 28.13 23.59
CA TYR A 14 8.41 27.96 24.36
C TYR A 14 8.16 29.19 25.24
N ALA A 15 6.99 29.28 25.85
CA ALA A 15 6.64 30.35 26.77
C ALA A 15 6.75 29.85 28.21
N TRP A 16 7.23 30.68 29.12
CA TRP A 16 7.18 30.33 30.53
C TRP A 16 5.72 30.34 31.00
N GLY A 17 5.31 29.20 31.55
CA GLY A 17 3.95 28.91 31.95
C GLY A 17 3.85 28.43 33.40
N SER A 18 2.93 27.50 33.64
CA SER A 18 2.81 26.82 34.93
C SER A 18 3.98 25.85 35.15
N GLN A 19 4.20 25.44 36.40
CA GLN A 19 5.18 24.40 36.72
C GLN A 19 4.91 23.10 35.94
N GLU A 20 3.64 22.74 35.75
CA GLU A 20 3.24 21.55 34.98
C GLU A 20 3.61 21.65 33.50
N HIS A 21 3.39 22.81 32.88
CA HIS A 21 3.82 23.08 31.50
C HIS A 21 5.34 22.91 31.36
N ASP A 22 6.06 23.51 32.29
CA ASP A 22 7.51 23.49 32.36
C ASP A 22 8.08 22.07 32.50
N GLU A 23 7.47 21.24 33.34
CA GLU A 23 7.82 19.81 33.50
C GLU A 23 7.55 19.02 32.22
N LYS A 24 6.43 19.29 31.54
CA LYS A 24 6.07 18.66 30.27
C LYS A 24 7.07 19.01 29.16
N VAL A 25 7.52 20.27 29.08
CA VAL A 25 8.55 20.71 28.12
C VAL A 25 9.89 20.01 28.40
N ILE A 26 10.28 19.89 29.69
CA ILE A 26 11.50 19.17 30.09
C ILE A 26 11.42 17.68 29.70
N ALA A 27 10.26 17.05 29.90
CA ALA A 27 10.05 15.66 29.50
C ALA A 27 10.21 15.48 27.99
N LEU A 28 9.62 16.37 27.17
CA LEU A 28 9.78 16.35 25.71
C LEU A 28 11.26 16.49 25.30
N ALA A 29 11.97 17.47 25.86
CA ALA A 29 13.39 17.70 25.58
C ALA A 29 14.26 16.49 25.95
N THR A 30 13.93 15.83 27.07
CA THR A 30 14.63 14.63 27.55
C THR A 30 14.39 13.44 26.62
N SER A 31 13.14 13.21 26.20
CA SER A 31 12.79 12.16 25.24
C SER A 31 13.51 12.36 23.90
N LEU A 32 13.55 13.59 23.38
CA LEU A 32 14.27 13.91 22.14
C LEU A 32 15.77 13.63 22.25
N LYS A 33 16.40 13.97 23.39
CA LYS A 33 17.79 13.57 23.65
C LYS A 33 17.97 12.06 23.72
N GLY A 34 17.05 11.34 24.35
CA GLY A 34 17.04 9.87 24.38
C GLY A 34 16.97 9.25 22.99
N ASP A 35 16.28 9.91 22.07
CA ASP A 35 16.17 9.53 20.65
C ASP A 35 17.35 10.04 19.78
N GLY A 36 18.44 10.50 20.38
CA GLY A 36 19.67 10.87 19.68
C GLY A 36 19.68 12.26 19.02
N VAL A 37 18.70 13.11 19.35
CA VAL A 37 18.62 14.51 18.90
C VAL A 37 19.43 15.41 19.86
N ASP A 38 20.30 16.26 19.34
CA ASP A 38 21.04 17.25 20.13
C ASP A 38 20.14 18.46 20.43
N VAL A 39 19.63 18.56 21.66
CA VAL A 39 18.66 19.58 22.06
C VAL A 39 19.35 20.75 22.76
N ILE A 40 19.23 21.93 22.16
CA ILE A 40 19.52 23.24 22.77
C ILE A 40 18.25 23.70 23.50
N PHE A 41 18.36 23.79 24.81
CA PHE A 41 17.28 24.10 25.72
C PHE A 41 17.76 25.07 26.80
N ASP A 42 17.00 26.13 26.99
CA ASP A 42 17.35 27.28 27.83
C ASP A 42 17.64 26.88 29.29
N LYS A 43 16.82 26.02 29.90
CA LYS A 43 17.00 25.54 31.29
C LYS A 43 18.27 24.71 31.50
N TRP A 44 18.87 24.20 30.43
CA TRP A 44 20.13 23.44 30.52
C TRP A 44 21.37 24.29 30.25
N GLN A 45 21.23 25.41 29.54
CA GLN A 45 22.37 26.15 28.97
C GLN A 45 22.50 27.58 29.48
N LEU A 46 21.42 28.21 29.94
CA LEU A 46 21.46 29.53 30.56
C LEU A 46 21.84 29.43 32.03
N LYS A 47 22.74 30.33 32.46
CA LYS A 47 23.09 30.56 33.87
C LYS A 47 22.66 31.98 34.27
N GLU A 48 22.62 32.25 35.57
CA GLU A 48 22.30 33.57 36.10
C GLU A 48 23.27 34.63 35.51
N GLY A 49 22.70 35.72 34.95
CA GLY A 49 23.46 36.80 34.29
C GLY A 49 23.56 36.70 32.76
N ASN A 50 23.09 35.62 32.13
CA ASN A 50 23.02 35.53 30.67
C ASN A 50 21.83 36.33 30.09
N ASP A 51 22.06 37.04 28.98
CA ASP A 51 20.99 37.67 28.19
C ASP A 51 20.25 36.61 27.36
N THR A 52 19.01 36.34 27.78
CA THR A 52 18.06 35.42 27.16
C THR A 52 17.69 35.79 25.73
N PHE A 53 17.67 37.08 25.37
CA PHE A 53 17.33 37.53 24.02
C PHE A 53 18.47 37.23 23.06
N ASN A 54 19.69 37.58 23.49
CA ASN A 54 20.91 37.32 22.74
C ASN A 54 21.14 35.81 22.56
N PHE A 55 20.80 34.99 23.57
CA PHE A 55 20.84 33.53 23.45
C PHE A 55 19.87 32.99 22.38
N MET A 56 18.59 33.40 22.43
CA MET A 56 17.59 32.97 21.45
C MET A 56 17.97 33.41 20.03
N GLU A 57 18.36 34.67 19.82
CA GLU A 57 18.74 35.17 18.50
C GLU A 57 19.98 34.43 17.96
N LYS A 58 20.98 34.18 18.81
CA LYS A 58 22.15 33.37 18.43
C LYS A 58 21.79 31.94 18.08
N SER A 59 20.94 31.28 18.86
CA SER A 59 20.49 29.92 18.57
C SER A 59 19.75 29.87 17.23
N VAL A 60 18.82 30.78 16.99
CA VAL A 60 18.04 30.80 15.74
C VAL A 60 18.92 31.11 14.51
N LEU A 61 19.92 31.99 14.65
CA LEU A 61 20.86 32.33 13.57
C LEU A 61 21.98 31.29 13.37
N ASP A 62 22.22 30.41 14.33
CA ASP A 62 23.25 29.38 14.24
C ASP A 62 22.92 28.38 13.11
N LYS A 63 23.85 28.27 12.16
CA LYS A 63 23.74 27.37 10.99
C LYS A 63 23.89 25.89 11.36
N SER A 64 24.46 25.58 12.53
CA SER A 64 24.57 24.21 13.04
C SER A 64 23.23 23.65 13.53
N ILE A 65 22.28 24.53 13.87
CA ILE A 65 20.92 24.13 14.25
C ILE A 65 20.14 23.78 12.99
N THR A 66 19.70 22.53 12.89
CA THR A 66 18.93 22.01 11.76
C THR A 66 17.48 22.48 11.81
N ASN A 67 16.87 22.52 13.00
CA ASN A 67 15.47 22.88 13.18
C ASN A 67 15.21 23.65 14.48
N VAL A 68 14.19 24.49 14.47
CA VAL A 68 13.69 25.24 15.64
C VAL A 68 12.28 24.78 15.93
N LEU A 69 12.08 24.11 17.06
CA LEU A 69 10.78 23.67 17.53
C LEU A 69 10.08 24.84 18.23
N ILE A 70 8.86 25.17 17.80
CA ILE A 70 8.04 26.20 18.43
C ILE A 70 6.90 25.51 19.16
N LEU A 71 6.97 25.48 20.49
CA LEU A 71 5.91 24.93 21.33
C LEU A 71 4.80 25.97 21.47
N ILE A 72 3.67 25.69 20.85
CA ILE A 72 2.53 26.57 20.77
C ILE A 72 1.53 26.18 21.85
N ASP A 73 1.27 27.15 22.71
CA ASP A 73 0.17 27.19 23.66
C ASP A 73 -0.53 28.57 23.58
N PRO A 74 -1.68 28.77 24.25
CA PRO A 74 -2.38 30.05 24.25
C PRO A 74 -1.54 31.24 24.76
N ILE A 75 -0.63 31.01 25.72
CA ILE A 75 0.24 32.03 26.32
C ILE A 75 1.31 32.46 25.31
N TYR A 76 1.97 31.52 24.66
CA TYR A 76 2.95 31.73 23.59
C TYR A 76 2.33 32.52 22.45
N ALA A 77 1.13 32.13 22.02
CA ALA A 77 0.42 32.78 20.92
C ALA A 77 0.09 34.25 21.22
N LYS A 78 -0.42 34.51 22.42
CA LYS A 78 -0.77 35.86 22.88
C LYS A 78 0.47 36.74 22.92
N LYS A 79 1.51 36.30 23.63
CA LYS A 79 2.77 37.04 23.80
C LYS A 79 3.48 37.29 22.46
N ALA A 80 3.49 36.30 21.55
CA ALA A 80 4.09 36.45 20.23
C ALA A 80 3.38 37.50 19.37
N ASN A 81 2.05 37.60 19.47
CA ASN A 81 1.25 38.59 18.74
C ASN A 81 1.38 40.00 19.36
N GLU A 82 1.42 40.11 20.69
CA GLU A 82 1.63 41.40 21.39
C GLU A 82 3.02 41.98 21.09
N ARG A 83 4.04 41.13 20.98
CA ARG A 83 5.40 41.54 20.63
C ARG A 83 5.50 42.09 19.20
N ALA A 84 4.71 41.56 18.27
CA ALA A 84 4.60 42.13 16.91
C ALA A 84 4.02 43.56 16.90
N GLY A 85 3.27 43.93 17.95
CA GLY A 85 2.74 45.28 18.16
C GLY A 85 3.67 46.25 18.91
N GLY A 86 4.91 45.83 19.25
CA GLY A 86 5.90 46.69 19.91
C GLY A 86 5.78 46.81 21.44
N VAL A 87 4.94 45.98 22.08
CA VAL A 87 4.70 46.02 23.53
C VAL A 87 5.04 44.65 24.13
N GLY A 88 6.32 44.39 24.39
CA GLY A 88 6.73 43.14 25.05
C GLY A 88 8.25 42.99 25.23
N THR A 89 8.67 42.77 26.47
CA THR A 89 10.08 42.57 26.91
C THR A 89 10.48 41.10 27.02
N GLU A 90 9.61 40.15 26.67
CA GLU A 90 9.88 38.74 26.89
C GLU A 90 10.79 38.14 25.82
N THR A 91 11.95 37.67 26.26
CA THR A 91 13.15 37.46 25.45
C THR A 91 13.21 36.13 24.70
N GLN A 92 12.39 35.15 25.08
CA GLN A 92 12.48 33.76 24.59
C GLN A 92 11.49 33.39 23.48
N ILE A 93 10.52 34.27 23.18
CA ILE A 93 9.51 34.04 22.15
C ILE A 93 10.00 34.58 20.82
N ILE A 94 9.97 33.75 19.78
CA ILE A 94 10.40 34.14 18.43
C ILE A 94 9.47 35.22 17.89
N SER A 95 10.06 36.36 17.52
CA SER A 95 9.36 37.46 16.86
C SER A 95 9.22 37.21 15.36
N SER A 96 8.24 37.88 14.74
CA SER A 96 8.07 37.89 13.27
C SER A 96 9.33 38.38 12.55
N GLU A 97 10.06 39.34 13.13
CA GLU A 97 11.32 39.85 12.58
C GLU A 97 12.42 38.80 12.51
N VAL A 98 12.63 38.03 13.60
CA VAL A 98 13.62 36.95 13.63
C VAL A 98 13.20 35.80 12.70
N TYR A 99 11.90 35.49 12.68
CA TYR A 99 11.33 34.49 11.76
C TYR A 99 11.61 34.83 10.29
N ASN A 100 11.47 36.10 9.90
CA ASN A 100 11.69 36.55 8.52
C ASN A 100 13.18 36.64 8.11
N LYS A 101 14.12 36.58 9.06
CA LYS A 101 15.57 36.61 8.78
C LYS A 101 16.16 35.24 8.42
N VAL A 102 15.42 34.15 8.64
CA VAL A 102 15.90 32.77 8.49
C VAL A 102 14.94 31.99 7.59
N GLU A 103 15.44 30.95 6.92
CA GLU A 103 14.61 30.07 6.10
C GLU A 103 13.44 29.50 6.90
N GLN A 104 12.22 29.74 6.41
CA GLN A 104 10.98 29.38 7.09
C GLN A 104 10.87 27.89 7.40
N ARG A 105 11.47 27.04 6.56
CA ARG A 105 11.49 25.57 6.72
C ARG A 105 12.24 25.12 7.99
N LYS A 106 13.10 25.97 8.56
CA LYS A 106 13.80 25.70 9.82
C LYS A 106 12.84 25.63 11.00
N PHE A 107 11.73 26.38 10.97
CA PHE A 107 10.78 26.46 12.07
C PHE A 107 9.72 25.37 11.97
N ILE A 108 9.57 24.58 13.03
CA ILE A 108 8.60 23.49 13.13
C ILE A 108 7.60 23.84 14.24
N PRO A 109 6.37 24.23 13.88
CA PRO A 109 5.29 24.46 14.83
C PRO A 109 4.82 23.15 15.48
N ILE A 110 4.71 23.14 16.80
CA ILE A 110 4.18 22.03 17.60
C ILE A 110 3.07 22.56 18.48
N VAL A 111 1.86 22.05 18.32
CA VAL A 111 0.74 22.37 19.20
C VAL A 111 0.90 21.54 20.46
N PHE A 112 1.13 22.24 21.57
CA PHE A 112 1.44 21.64 22.85
C PHE A 112 0.22 21.67 23.78
N GLU A 113 -0.56 22.75 23.68
CA GLU A 113 -1.83 22.96 24.38
C GLU A 113 -2.81 23.71 23.47
N ARG A 114 -4.12 23.51 23.72
CA ARG A 114 -5.23 24.19 23.04
C ARG A 114 -5.91 25.16 24.01
N ASP A 115 -6.66 26.11 23.49
CA ASP A 115 -7.48 26.96 24.36
C ASP A 115 -8.66 26.20 24.99
N ASP A 116 -9.38 26.89 25.89
CA ASP A 116 -10.55 26.37 26.59
C ASP A 116 -11.69 25.92 25.64
N GLU A 117 -11.68 26.37 24.38
CA GLU A 117 -12.63 25.97 23.33
C GLU A 117 -12.11 24.81 22.46
N GLY A 118 -10.92 24.27 22.78
CA GLY A 118 -10.29 23.17 22.05
C GLY A 118 -9.65 23.59 20.72
N LYS A 119 -9.45 24.89 20.48
CA LYS A 119 -8.89 25.45 19.26
C LYS A 119 -7.39 25.67 19.37
N VAL A 120 -6.72 25.56 18.22
CA VAL A 120 -5.27 25.77 18.10
C VAL A 120 -4.97 27.27 17.99
N CYS A 121 -4.31 27.83 19.00
CA CYS A 121 -3.92 29.24 19.03
C CYS A 121 -2.55 29.44 18.36
N LYS A 122 -2.49 29.61 17.03
CA LYS A 122 -1.21 29.95 16.37
C LYS A 122 -0.91 31.45 16.40
N PRO A 123 0.35 31.88 16.64
CA PRO A 123 0.81 33.22 16.30
C PRO A 123 0.48 33.60 14.85
N GLN A 124 0.23 34.88 14.57
CA GLN A 124 -0.19 35.34 13.24
C GLN A 124 0.78 34.93 12.12
N TYR A 125 2.10 34.98 12.38
CA TYR A 125 3.14 34.61 11.42
C TYR A 125 3.24 33.09 11.16
N LEU A 126 2.60 32.24 11.97
CA LEU A 126 2.59 30.78 11.80
C LEU A 126 1.25 30.23 11.29
N LYS A 127 0.24 31.08 11.03
CA LYS A 127 -1.13 30.64 10.66
C LYS A 127 -1.17 29.74 9.43
N GLY A 128 -0.34 30.01 8.42
CA GLY A 128 -0.28 29.24 7.17
C GLY A 128 0.60 27.99 7.21
N LEU A 129 1.31 27.73 8.30
CA LEU A 129 2.26 26.62 8.39
C LEU A 129 1.61 25.34 8.91
N LEU A 130 2.04 24.21 8.33
CA LEU A 130 1.80 22.88 8.87
C LEU A 130 2.42 22.75 10.27
N HIS A 131 1.85 21.87 11.09
CA HIS A 131 2.26 21.69 12.49
C HIS A 131 2.16 20.21 12.89
N PHE A 132 2.85 19.85 13.98
CA PHE A 132 2.60 18.61 14.71
C PHE A 132 1.69 18.89 15.89
N ASP A 133 0.84 17.93 16.25
CA ASP A 133 -0.10 18.09 17.37
C ASP A 133 0.22 17.10 18.49
N LEU A 134 0.80 17.61 19.58
CA LEU A 134 1.14 16.86 20.78
C LEU A 134 0.21 17.21 21.96
N SER A 135 -0.91 17.90 21.72
CA SER A 135 -1.84 18.27 22.80
C SER A 135 -2.77 17.14 23.22
N MET A 136 -3.02 16.16 22.34
CA MET A 136 -3.98 15.09 22.53
C MET A 136 -3.27 13.80 22.98
N SER A 137 -3.69 13.22 24.11
CA SER A 137 -3.12 11.98 24.66
C SER A 137 -3.21 10.81 23.67
N ASP A 138 -4.36 10.66 23.01
CA ASP A 138 -4.66 9.51 22.16
C ASP A 138 -3.80 9.45 20.89
N THR A 139 -3.31 10.61 20.42
CA THR A 139 -2.51 10.72 19.20
C THR A 139 -1.05 11.06 19.47
N TYR A 140 -0.67 11.28 20.73
CA TYR A 140 0.65 11.78 21.14
C TYR A 140 1.79 10.94 20.57
N ASP A 141 1.77 9.62 20.79
CA ASP A 141 2.85 8.72 20.37
C ASP A 141 3.03 8.70 18.84
N THR A 142 1.92 8.72 18.10
CA THR A 142 1.94 8.74 16.63
C THR A 142 2.53 10.03 16.09
N GLU A 143 2.10 11.17 16.63
CA GLU A 143 2.56 12.49 16.22
C GLU A 143 4.01 12.74 16.64
N TYR A 144 4.41 12.27 17.83
CA TYR A 144 5.78 12.32 18.32
C TYR A 144 6.73 11.56 17.38
N ARG A 145 6.40 10.31 17.00
CA ARG A 145 7.19 9.52 16.04
C ARG A 145 7.28 10.20 14.68
N ARG A 146 6.20 10.83 14.21
CA ARG A 146 6.18 11.58 12.93
C ARG A 146 7.10 12.79 12.98
N MET A 147 7.10 13.51 14.10
CA MET A 147 7.98 14.64 14.35
C MET A 147 9.45 14.20 14.37
N VAL A 148 9.80 13.16 15.14
CA VAL A 148 11.18 12.65 15.22
C VAL A 148 11.68 12.24 13.82
N ARG A 149 10.90 11.50 13.03
CA ARG A 149 11.26 11.16 11.64
C ARG A 149 11.57 12.39 10.77
N THR A 150 10.78 13.45 10.95
CA THR A 150 10.97 14.71 10.23
C THR A 150 12.28 15.39 10.61
N LEU A 151 12.66 15.37 11.90
CA LEU A 151 13.96 15.90 12.36
C LEU A 151 15.16 15.17 11.76
N TYR A 152 15.02 13.87 11.51
CA TYR A 152 16.05 13.06 10.84
C TYR A 152 16.09 13.24 9.31
N GLY A 153 15.21 14.06 8.74
CA GLY A 153 15.11 14.28 7.29
C GLY A 153 14.48 13.11 6.53
N ILE A 154 13.74 12.23 7.22
CA ILE A 154 13.07 11.08 6.62
C ILE A 154 11.66 11.53 6.19
N ASP A 155 11.49 11.77 4.90
CA ASP A 155 10.19 12.15 4.32
C ASP A 155 9.16 11.06 4.60
N THR A 156 8.03 11.42 5.23
CA THR A 156 6.94 10.48 5.56
C THR A 156 6.22 10.00 4.29
N PHE A 157 6.27 10.80 3.23
CA PHE A 157 5.74 10.50 1.91
C PHE A 157 6.84 10.73 0.89
N LYS A 158 7.41 9.63 0.36
CA LYS A 158 8.37 9.71 -0.75
C LYS A 158 7.56 10.02 -2.02
N GLU A 159 7.91 11.10 -2.70
CA GLU A 159 7.39 11.37 -4.04
C GLU A 159 7.71 10.15 -4.93
N PRO A 160 6.70 9.52 -5.56
CA PRO A 160 6.95 8.39 -6.44
C PRO A 160 7.78 8.85 -7.63
N GLU A 161 8.59 7.95 -8.19
CA GLU A 161 9.30 8.25 -9.42
C GLU A 161 8.29 8.52 -10.54
N LEU A 162 8.56 9.57 -11.32
CA LEU A 162 7.72 9.94 -12.45
C LEU A 162 7.77 8.81 -13.49
N GLY A 163 6.63 8.16 -13.72
CA GLY A 163 6.50 7.08 -14.70
C GLY A 163 6.58 7.57 -16.14
N LYS A 164 6.74 6.64 -17.09
CA LYS A 164 6.68 6.95 -18.52
C LYS A 164 5.22 7.09 -19.00
N PRO A 165 4.98 7.83 -20.10
CA PRO A 165 3.70 7.79 -20.80
C PRO A 165 3.36 6.33 -21.16
N PRO A 166 2.13 5.85 -20.84
CA PRO A 166 1.71 4.50 -21.23
C PRO A 166 1.73 4.28 -22.74
N VAL A 167 2.17 3.10 -23.19
CA VAL A 167 2.31 2.69 -24.60
C VAL A 167 0.98 2.70 -25.35
N TRP A 168 -0.15 2.46 -24.67
CA TRP A 168 -1.50 2.58 -25.26
C TRP A 168 -1.87 4.01 -25.69
N LEU A 169 -1.08 5.03 -25.32
CA LEU A 169 -1.25 6.39 -25.85
C LEU A 169 -0.67 6.54 -27.27
N GLU A 170 0.36 5.77 -27.64
CA GLU A 170 1.07 5.92 -28.92
C GLU A 170 0.59 4.90 -29.97
N GLU A 171 0.08 3.74 -29.55
CA GLU A 171 -0.51 2.76 -30.44
C GLU A 171 -2.02 2.68 -30.24
N ILE A 172 -2.80 3.23 -31.17
CA ILE A 172 -4.17 2.76 -31.40
C ILE A 172 -4.00 1.35 -31.99
N PRO A 173 -4.33 0.25 -31.28
CA PRO A 173 -4.29 -1.05 -31.91
C PRO A 173 -5.35 -1.05 -33.01
N LYS A 174 -4.90 -1.19 -34.26
CA LYS A 174 -5.74 -1.53 -35.41
C LYS A 174 -6.23 -2.97 -35.27
N VAL A 175 -6.99 -3.27 -34.24
CA VAL A 175 -7.95 -4.36 -34.24
C VAL A 175 -9.19 -3.79 -33.58
N SER A 176 -10.18 -3.46 -34.41
CA SER A 176 -11.55 -3.25 -33.95
C SER A 176 -12.08 -4.59 -33.43
N TYR A 177 -11.57 -5.05 -32.30
CA TYR A 177 -12.19 -6.12 -31.53
C TYR A 177 -13.41 -5.50 -30.85
N LYS A 178 -14.52 -5.44 -31.57
CA LYS A 178 -15.81 -5.19 -30.94
C LYS A 178 -16.10 -6.42 -30.11
N SER A 179 -15.92 -6.33 -28.78
CA SER A 179 -16.31 -7.41 -27.89
C SER A 179 -17.71 -7.86 -28.24
N ARG A 180 -17.87 -9.18 -28.43
CA ARG A 180 -19.16 -9.77 -28.79
C ARG A 180 -20.04 -9.96 -27.55
N VAL A 181 -19.46 -9.76 -26.37
CA VAL A 181 -20.12 -9.89 -25.08
C VAL A 181 -20.49 -8.50 -24.58
N THR A 182 -21.77 -8.32 -24.28
CA THR A 182 -22.25 -7.14 -23.55
C THR A 182 -22.82 -7.59 -22.22
N SER A 183 -22.55 -6.83 -21.15
CA SER A 183 -23.13 -7.11 -19.83
C SER A 183 -24.66 -6.95 -19.81
N ASP A 184 -25.21 -6.21 -20.78
CA ASP A 184 -26.62 -5.83 -20.81
C ASP A 184 -27.54 -7.04 -20.98
N PHE A 185 -27.12 -8.04 -21.76
CA PHE A 185 -27.87 -9.30 -21.87
C PHE A 185 -28.03 -9.99 -20.50
N PHE A 186 -26.94 -10.07 -19.73
CA PHE A 186 -26.94 -10.73 -18.41
C PHE A 186 -27.71 -9.92 -17.36
N ARG A 187 -27.76 -8.59 -17.49
CA ARG A 187 -28.61 -7.71 -16.67
C ARG A 187 -30.10 -7.80 -17.00
N GLY A 188 -30.44 -8.25 -18.21
CA GLY A 188 -31.82 -8.34 -18.69
C GLY A 188 -32.68 -9.40 -17.99
N SER A 189 -33.92 -9.51 -18.43
CA SER A 189 -34.95 -10.40 -17.87
C SER A 189 -34.94 -11.83 -18.43
N ALA A 190 -33.87 -12.24 -19.12
CA ALA A 190 -33.72 -13.62 -19.60
C ALA A 190 -33.75 -14.62 -18.44
N SER A 191 -34.20 -15.84 -18.70
CA SER A 191 -34.23 -16.88 -17.67
C SER A 191 -32.82 -17.32 -17.26
N GLU A 192 -32.68 -17.84 -16.05
CA GLU A 192 -31.39 -18.26 -15.51
C GLU A 192 -30.70 -19.32 -16.38
N VAL A 193 -31.46 -20.28 -16.91
CA VAL A 193 -30.94 -21.31 -17.83
C VAL A 193 -30.37 -20.69 -19.11
N VAL A 194 -31.07 -19.70 -19.67
CA VAL A 194 -30.64 -19.00 -20.88
C VAL A 194 -29.37 -18.18 -20.60
N LYS A 195 -29.29 -17.50 -19.44
CA LYS A 195 -28.09 -16.77 -19.02
C LYS A 195 -26.90 -17.70 -18.85
N LYS A 196 -27.06 -18.83 -18.14
CA LYS A 196 -26.00 -19.85 -17.95
C LYS A 196 -25.46 -20.42 -19.25
N ASN A 197 -26.36 -20.79 -20.17
CA ASN A 197 -25.97 -21.34 -21.47
C ASN A 197 -25.18 -20.29 -22.26
N LYS A 198 -25.69 -19.07 -22.36
CA LYS A 198 -25.02 -17.99 -23.08
C LYS A 198 -23.67 -17.62 -22.46
N PHE A 199 -23.58 -17.63 -21.13
CA PHE A 199 -22.34 -17.40 -20.40
C PHE A 199 -21.28 -18.44 -20.73
N SER A 200 -21.67 -19.72 -20.71
CA SER A 200 -20.77 -20.84 -21.02
C SER A 200 -20.34 -20.82 -22.49
N GLU A 201 -21.26 -20.55 -23.42
CA GLU A 201 -20.94 -20.39 -24.85
C GLU A 201 -19.91 -19.29 -25.09
N ASN A 202 -20.07 -18.12 -24.44
CA ASN A 202 -19.14 -17.01 -24.59
C ASN A 202 -17.74 -17.36 -24.03
N LEU A 203 -17.68 -18.07 -22.89
CA LEU A 203 -16.40 -18.53 -22.33
C LEU A 203 -15.71 -19.57 -23.23
N GLU A 204 -16.46 -20.52 -23.81
CA GLU A 204 -15.92 -21.52 -24.73
C GLU A 204 -15.38 -20.89 -26.01
N GLU A 205 -16.11 -19.95 -26.60
CA GLU A 205 -15.67 -19.21 -27.78
C GLU A 205 -14.41 -18.38 -27.49
N LEU A 206 -14.36 -17.70 -26.34
CA LEU A 206 -13.18 -16.93 -25.92
C LEU A 206 -11.97 -17.85 -25.70
N LYS A 207 -12.17 -19.00 -25.05
CA LYS A 207 -11.12 -20.02 -24.84
C LYS A 207 -10.54 -20.45 -26.19
N LYS A 208 -11.39 -20.76 -27.16
CA LYS A 208 -10.99 -21.14 -28.52
C LYS A 208 -10.16 -20.04 -29.18
N GLN A 209 -10.61 -18.78 -29.13
CA GLN A 209 -9.88 -17.66 -29.72
C GLN A 209 -8.50 -17.46 -29.09
N ILE A 210 -8.37 -17.58 -27.77
CA ILE A 210 -7.07 -17.48 -27.08
C ILE A 210 -6.14 -18.63 -27.48
N LEU A 211 -6.68 -19.85 -27.61
CA LEU A 211 -5.89 -21.01 -28.02
C LEU A 211 -5.42 -20.90 -29.49
N GLU A 212 -6.29 -20.45 -30.39
CA GLU A 212 -6.00 -20.25 -31.82
C GLU A 212 -5.13 -19.02 -32.11
N TYR A 213 -5.05 -18.05 -31.19
CA TYR A 213 -4.20 -16.88 -31.35
C TYR A 213 -2.72 -17.31 -31.49
N ASP A 214 -2.17 -17.05 -32.67
CA ASP A 214 -0.76 -17.18 -33.03
C ASP A 214 -0.36 -15.89 -33.74
N HIS A 215 0.82 -15.35 -33.44
CA HIS A 215 1.26 -14.06 -33.94
C HIS A 215 2.53 -14.18 -34.77
N THR A 216 2.68 -13.22 -35.68
CA THR A 216 3.73 -13.23 -36.73
C THR A 216 5.00 -12.46 -36.34
N LYS A 217 4.96 -11.71 -35.25
CA LYS A 217 6.06 -10.83 -34.82
C LYS A 217 7.02 -11.54 -33.87
N LYS A 218 8.30 -11.16 -33.91
CA LYS A 218 9.33 -11.67 -32.98
C LYS A 218 9.33 -10.94 -31.62
N ASP A 219 8.69 -9.77 -31.54
CA ASP A 219 8.76 -8.88 -30.38
C ASP A 219 7.73 -9.27 -29.32
N VAL A 220 8.18 -9.59 -28.10
CA VAL A 220 7.36 -10.21 -27.07
C VAL A 220 6.29 -9.26 -26.50
N ILE A 221 6.61 -7.97 -26.35
CA ILE A 221 5.69 -6.98 -25.75
C ILE A 221 4.45 -6.73 -26.64
N PRO A 222 4.56 -6.37 -27.93
CA PRO A 222 3.38 -6.20 -28.79
C PRO A 222 2.50 -7.44 -28.82
N CYS A 223 3.11 -8.62 -28.80
CA CYS A 223 2.38 -9.89 -28.83
C CYS A 223 1.61 -10.17 -27.54
N TYR A 224 2.11 -9.69 -26.40
CA TYR A 224 1.36 -9.67 -25.14
C TYR A 224 0.20 -8.67 -25.20
N LEU A 225 0.44 -7.45 -25.72
CA LEU A 225 -0.60 -6.42 -25.83
C LEU A 225 -1.74 -6.84 -26.77
N GLU A 226 -1.45 -7.62 -27.80
CA GLU A 226 -2.45 -8.24 -28.67
C GLU A 226 -3.38 -9.24 -27.94
N LEU A 227 -3.02 -9.70 -26.72
CA LEU A 227 -3.92 -10.48 -25.86
C LEU A 227 -4.91 -9.63 -25.04
N MET A 228 -4.69 -8.31 -24.92
CA MET A 228 -5.53 -7.42 -24.10
C MET A 228 -7.01 -7.40 -24.52
N PRO A 229 -7.38 -7.45 -25.82
CA PRO A 229 -8.80 -7.55 -26.20
C PRO A 229 -9.49 -8.81 -25.65
N PHE A 230 -8.79 -9.95 -25.60
CA PHE A 230 -9.32 -11.18 -25.01
C PHE A 230 -9.44 -11.06 -23.49
N ARG A 231 -8.47 -10.38 -22.85
CA ARG A 231 -8.52 -10.06 -21.42
C ARG A 231 -9.76 -9.23 -21.14
N ASP A 232 -9.97 -8.14 -21.88
CA ASP A 232 -11.06 -7.21 -21.62
C ASP A 232 -12.43 -7.88 -21.85
N GLU A 233 -12.56 -8.75 -22.85
CA GLU A 233 -13.76 -9.59 -23.01
C GLU A 233 -13.96 -10.58 -21.85
N PHE A 234 -12.89 -11.24 -21.40
CA PHE A 234 -12.94 -12.10 -20.21
C PHE A 234 -13.41 -11.29 -18.99
N LEU A 235 -12.92 -10.07 -18.81
CA LEU A 235 -13.31 -9.23 -17.68
C LEU A 235 -14.77 -8.75 -17.75
N ILE A 236 -15.35 -8.57 -18.95
CA ILE A 236 -16.80 -8.37 -19.12
C ILE A 236 -17.56 -9.60 -18.62
N LEU A 237 -17.07 -10.82 -18.91
CA LEU A 237 -17.67 -12.06 -18.40
C LEU A 237 -17.50 -12.19 -16.87
N VAL A 238 -16.35 -11.82 -16.31
CA VAL A 238 -16.16 -11.76 -14.85
C VAL A 238 -17.17 -10.81 -14.20
N LYS A 239 -17.40 -9.62 -14.77
CA LYS A 239 -18.45 -8.70 -14.29
C LYS A 239 -19.85 -9.28 -14.46
N SER A 240 -20.09 -10.00 -15.55
CA SER A 240 -21.39 -10.60 -15.85
C SER A 240 -21.72 -11.79 -14.97
N SER A 241 -20.73 -12.40 -14.31
CA SER A 241 -20.92 -13.55 -13.41
C SER A 241 -21.83 -13.21 -12.21
N GLU A 242 -21.95 -11.93 -11.82
CA GLU A 242 -22.87 -11.48 -10.76
C GLU A 242 -24.34 -11.74 -11.11
N TYR A 243 -24.66 -11.83 -12.40
CA TYR A 243 -26.02 -12.05 -12.90
C TYR A 243 -26.28 -13.47 -13.36
N VAL A 244 -25.33 -14.37 -13.13
CA VAL A 244 -25.40 -15.79 -13.47
C VAL A 244 -25.23 -16.58 -12.18
N GLN A 245 -26.20 -17.41 -11.82
CA GLN A 245 -26.15 -18.24 -10.62
C GLN A 245 -24.90 -19.12 -10.69
N GLU A 246 -24.04 -19.00 -9.67
CA GLU A 246 -22.75 -19.70 -9.60
C GLU A 246 -21.80 -19.39 -10.79
N GLY A 247 -21.93 -18.21 -11.40
CA GLY A 247 -21.06 -17.78 -12.51
C GLY A 247 -19.55 -17.86 -12.19
N TYR A 248 -19.18 -17.67 -10.91
CA TYR A 248 -17.79 -17.83 -10.45
C TYR A 248 -17.23 -19.26 -10.64
N ILE A 249 -18.09 -20.29 -10.65
CA ILE A 249 -17.69 -21.68 -10.94
C ILE A 249 -17.26 -21.80 -12.40
N HIS A 250 -18.04 -21.20 -13.30
CA HIS A 250 -17.74 -21.18 -14.74
C HIS A 250 -16.45 -20.38 -15.04
N ILE A 251 -16.21 -19.28 -14.33
CA ILE A 251 -14.95 -18.51 -14.42
C ILE A 251 -13.76 -19.37 -13.97
N ALA A 252 -13.86 -20.04 -12.82
CA ALA A 252 -12.78 -20.89 -12.31
C ALA A 252 -12.48 -22.06 -13.26
N LYS A 253 -13.53 -22.67 -13.82
CA LYS A 253 -13.44 -23.75 -14.82
C LYS A 253 -12.76 -23.28 -16.10
N PHE A 254 -13.13 -22.11 -16.61
CA PHE A 254 -12.50 -21.51 -17.79
C PHE A 254 -10.99 -21.33 -17.60
N LEU A 255 -10.55 -20.75 -16.49
CA LEU A 255 -9.13 -20.55 -16.21
C LEU A 255 -8.37 -21.87 -16.10
N GLU A 256 -8.95 -22.86 -15.42
CA GLU A 256 -8.36 -24.19 -15.28
C GLU A 256 -8.19 -24.89 -16.62
N GLU A 257 -9.24 -24.95 -17.43
CA GLU A 257 -9.22 -25.61 -18.74
C GLU A 257 -8.28 -24.89 -19.72
N LEU A 258 -8.29 -23.56 -19.74
CA LEU A 258 -7.39 -22.79 -20.58
C LEU A 258 -5.92 -23.04 -20.21
N MET A 259 -5.58 -23.00 -18.91
CA MET A 259 -4.23 -23.30 -18.44
C MET A 259 -3.83 -24.75 -18.75
N TYR A 260 -4.75 -25.70 -18.59
CA TYR A 260 -4.52 -27.11 -18.89
C TYR A 260 -4.20 -27.33 -20.38
N GLU A 261 -5.00 -26.77 -21.28
CA GLU A 261 -4.80 -26.90 -22.73
C GLU A 261 -3.51 -26.22 -23.19
N ILE A 262 -3.19 -25.02 -22.70
CA ILE A 262 -1.92 -24.33 -23.01
C ILE A 262 -0.72 -25.20 -22.62
N ARG A 263 -0.80 -25.84 -21.44
CA ARG A 263 0.26 -26.74 -20.97
C ARG A 263 0.32 -28.04 -21.78
N ILE A 264 -0.79 -28.63 -22.19
CA ILE A 264 -0.75 -29.86 -23.02
C ILE A 264 -0.18 -29.60 -24.41
N GLN A 265 -0.68 -28.58 -25.09
CA GLN A 265 -0.53 -28.46 -26.53
C GLN A 265 0.85 -27.93 -26.96
N LEU A 266 1.78 -27.69 -26.00
CA LEU A 266 3.10 -27.08 -26.24
C LEU A 266 2.99 -25.88 -27.20
N ILE A 267 1.97 -25.05 -26.98
CA ILE A 267 1.56 -24.00 -27.92
C ILE A 267 2.71 -23.00 -28.08
N ASN A 268 2.88 -22.47 -29.30
CA ASN A 268 3.74 -21.32 -29.54
C ASN A 268 3.40 -20.20 -28.53
N TYR A 269 4.42 -19.65 -27.87
CA TYR A 269 4.27 -18.59 -26.87
C TYR A 269 3.39 -18.98 -25.67
N ALA A 270 3.41 -20.25 -25.26
CA ALA A 270 2.77 -20.70 -24.02
C ALA A 270 3.09 -19.79 -22.83
N ASP A 271 4.31 -19.25 -22.76
CA ASP A 271 4.74 -18.30 -21.73
C ASP A 271 3.87 -17.05 -21.66
N LEU A 272 3.53 -16.44 -22.79
CA LEU A 272 2.67 -15.25 -22.82
C LEU A 272 1.23 -15.58 -22.43
N LYS A 273 0.70 -16.72 -22.91
CA LYS A 273 -0.66 -17.15 -22.55
C LYS A 273 -0.76 -17.54 -21.06
N MET A 274 0.27 -18.15 -20.49
CA MET A 274 0.36 -18.42 -19.04
C MET A 274 0.48 -17.12 -18.23
N THR A 275 1.26 -16.15 -18.72
CA THR A 275 1.35 -14.80 -18.12
C THR A 275 -0.01 -14.09 -18.13
N PHE A 276 -0.74 -14.20 -19.25
CA PHE A 276 -2.10 -13.69 -19.38
C PHE A 276 -3.07 -14.33 -18.38
N ILE A 277 -3.00 -15.65 -18.18
CA ILE A 277 -3.84 -16.35 -17.19
C ILE A 277 -3.53 -15.86 -15.77
N HIS A 278 -2.25 -15.67 -15.44
CA HIS A 278 -1.81 -15.12 -14.17
C HIS A 278 -2.43 -13.71 -13.94
N GLU A 279 -2.32 -12.80 -14.91
CA GLU A 279 -2.96 -11.48 -14.87
C GLU A 279 -4.48 -11.60 -14.66
N CYS A 280 -5.15 -12.43 -15.45
CA CYS A 280 -6.60 -12.67 -15.37
C CYS A 280 -7.03 -13.21 -14.01
N PHE A 281 -6.24 -14.10 -13.40
CA PHE A 281 -6.53 -14.64 -12.09
C PHE A 281 -6.48 -13.55 -11.01
N ILE A 282 -5.49 -12.65 -11.07
CA ILE A 282 -5.41 -11.51 -10.15
C ILE A 282 -6.64 -10.59 -10.31
N TYR A 283 -7.07 -10.30 -11.54
CA TYR A 283 -8.30 -9.54 -11.78
C TYR A 283 -9.54 -10.20 -11.16
N VAL A 284 -9.65 -11.52 -11.28
CA VAL A 284 -10.77 -12.28 -10.71
C VAL A 284 -10.81 -12.12 -9.19
N ILE A 285 -9.66 -12.24 -8.52
CA ILE A 285 -9.56 -12.06 -7.07
C ILE A 285 -9.85 -10.60 -6.68
N ALA A 286 -9.25 -9.63 -7.39
CA ALA A 286 -9.49 -8.20 -7.17
C ALA A 286 -10.97 -7.83 -7.31
N PHE A 287 -11.64 -8.33 -8.36
CA PHE A 287 -13.05 -8.10 -8.61
C PHE A 287 -13.94 -8.66 -7.48
N TYR A 288 -13.74 -9.92 -7.09
CA TYR A 288 -14.58 -10.52 -6.05
C TYR A 288 -14.28 -9.98 -4.64
N LEU A 289 -13.04 -9.54 -4.37
CA LEU A 289 -12.71 -8.77 -3.15
C LEU A 289 -13.46 -7.45 -3.13
N LYS A 290 -13.41 -6.67 -4.22
CA LYS A 290 -14.14 -5.40 -4.37
C LYS A 290 -15.64 -5.58 -4.18
N LYS A 291 -16.21 -6.67 -4.67
CA LYS A 291 -17.64 -7.01 -4.53
C LYS A 291 -18.00 -7.67 -3.20
N SER A 292 -17.03 -7.96 -2.33
CA SER A 292 -17.24 -8.74 -1.09
C SER A 292 -17.96 -10.08 -1.37
N ALA A 293 -17.67 -10.70 -2.52
CA ALA A 293 -18.31 -11.94 -2.97
C ALA A 293 -17.63 -13.16 -2.33
N ASN A 294 -17.76 -13.28 -1.00
CA ASN A 294 -16.99 -14.22 -0.19
C ASN A 294 -17.16 -15.70 -0.61
N LYS A 295 -18.35 -16.08 -1.12
CA LYS A 295 -18.60 -17.43 -1.67
C LYS A 295 -17.75 -17.72 -2.92
N ALA A 296 -17.60 -16.74 -3.81
CA ALA A 296 -16.79 -16.88 -5.01
C ALA A 296 -15.30 -16.98 -4.65
N LEU A 297 -14.81 -16.09 -3.78
CA LEU A 297 -13.44 -16.13 -3.28
C LEU A 297 -13.12 -17.47 -2.59
N ARG A 298 -14.01 -17.95 -1.72
CA ARG A 298 -13.86 -19.26 -1.05
C ARG A 298 -13.75 -20.39 -2.05
N TYR A 299 -14.64 -20.42 -3.04
CA TYR A 299 -14.61 -21.47 -4.06
C TYR A 299 -13.30 -21.43 -4.86
N ILE A 300 -12.92 -20.27 -5.38
CA ILE A 300 -11.76 -20.12 -6.27
C ILE A 300 -10.45 -20.42 -5.54
N LEU A 301 -10.25 -19.90 -4.33
CA LEU A 301 -8.99 -20.06 -3.60
C LEU A 301 -8.82 -21.43 -2.95
N ASN A 302 -9.92 -22.16 -2.66
CA ASN A 302 -9.83 -23.48 -2.01
C ASN A 302 -10.10 -24.65 -2.98
N LYS A 303 -10.42 -24.37 -4.24
CA LYS A 303 -10.60 -25.40 -5.25
C LYS A 303 -9.27 -26.08 -5.54
N THR A 304 -9.30 -27.40 -5.64
CA THR A 304 -8.20 -28.19 -6.20
C THR A 304 -8.18 -28.04 -7.72
N TYR A 305 -7.04 -27.67 -8.27
CA TYR A 305 -6.80 -27.54 -9.71
C TYR A 305 -5.92 -28.67 -10.23
N PHE A 306 -6.07 -29.04 -11.50
CA PHE A 306 -5.36 -30.18 -12.09
C PHE A 306 -4.44 -29.78 -13.25
N SER A 307 -3.21 -30.31 -13.23
CA SER A 307 -2.16 -30.09 -14.24
C SER A 307 -1.94 -31.35 -15.10
N PRO A 308 -1.68 -31.21 -16.42
CA PRO A 308 -1.53 -32.35 -17.32
C PRO A 308 -0.26 -33.17 -17.10
N TYR A 309 0.84 -32.53 -16.70
CA TYR A 309 2.15 -33.18 -16.63
C TYR A 309 2.34 -34.12 -15.44
N ASN A 310 1.40 -34.10 -14.49
CA ASN A 310 1.64 -34.72 -13.20
C ASN A 310 0.43 -35.43 -12.58
N GLN A 311 -0.79 -35.35 -13.13
CA GLN A 311 -2.05 -35.78 -12.48
C GLN A 311 -2.20 -35.33 -11.01
N ASN A 312 -1.35 -34.40 -10.57
CA ASN A 312 -1.26 -34.02 -9.18
C ASN A 312 -2.20 -32.85 -8.98
N ALA A 313 -3.08 -33.01 -7.99
CA ALA A 313 -3.79 -31.91 -7.37
C ALA A 313 -2.82 -30.77 -7.06
N ASP A 314 -3.23 -29.55 -7.38
CA ASP A 314 -2.54 -28.32 -7.05
C ASP A 314 -3.53 -27.33 -6.43
N SER A 315 -3.01 -26.33 -5.74
CA SER A 315 -3.80 -25.17 -5.28
C SER A 315 -3.96 -24.17 -6.43
N TYR A 316 -4.57 -23.02 -6.16
CA TYR A 316 -4.62 -21.92 -7.15
C TYR A 316 -3.23 -21.37 -7.52
N ASN A 317 -2.17 -21.73 -6.79
CA ASN A 317 -0.78 -21.47 -7.22
C ASN A 317 -0.49 -22.03 -8.62
N TYR A 318 -1.30 -22.98 -9.10
CA TYR A 318 -1.31 -23.46 -10.47
C TYR A 318 -1.35 -22.34 -11.54
N PHE A 319 -1.99 -21.21 -11.23
CA PHE A 319 -2.12 -20.06 -12.14
C PHE A 319 -0.93 -19.09 -12.09
N TYR A 320 -0.02 -19.26 -11.14
CA TYR A 320 1.18 -18.43 -11.08
C TYR A 320 2.12 -18.77 -12.23
N TYR A 321 2.62 -17.73 -12.89
CA TYR A 321 3.66 -17.85 -13.91
C TYR A 321 4.62 -16.67 -13.86
N TYR A 322 5.92 -16.96 -13.86
CA TYR A 322 6.97 -15.96 -13.99
C TYR A 322 7.56 -16.01 -15.40
N ASN A 323 7.39 -14.92 -16.15
CA ASN A 323 7.87 -14.82 -17.52
C ASN A 323 9.12 -13.94 -17.60
N GLY A 324 10.28 -14.55 -17.40
CA GLY A 324 11.56 -13.84 -17.40
C GLY A 324 11.91 -13.18 -18.75
N VAL A 325 11.34 -13.66 -19.87
CA VAL A 325 11.56 -13.05 -21.18
C VAL A 325 10.79 -11.74 -21.28
N LEU A 326 9.48 -11.74 -21.01
CA LEU A 326 8.68 -10.52 -21.01
C LEU A 326 9.22 -9.51 -19.99
N ASP A 327 9.63 -9.99 -18.81
CA ASP A 327 10.20 -9.15 -17.76
C ASP A 327 11.44 -8.37 -18.25
N LYS A 328 12.36 -9.08 -18.90
CA LYS A 328 13.57 -8.50 -19.47
C LYS A 328 13.25 -7.51 -20.60
N GLU A 329 12.40 -7.91 -21.54
CA GLU A 329 12.04 -7.07 -22.70
C GLU A 329 11.40 -5.75 -22.26
N VAL A 330 10.55 -5.76 -21.22
CA VAL A 330 9.94 -4.52 -20.69
C VAL A 330 10.99 -3.61 -20.04
N CYS A 331 11.94 -4.18 -19.30
CA CYS A 331 13.07 -3.43 -18.74
C CYS A 331 13.92 -2.78 -19.84
N GLU A 332 14.20 -3.51 -20.93
CA GLU A 332 14.95 -3.01 -22.08
C GLU A 332 14.19 -1.92 -22.85
N ARG A 333 12.89 -2.14 -23.16
CA ARG A 333 12.00 -1.14 -23.79
C ARG A 333 12.04 0.19 -23.02
N ASP A 334 11.98 0.10 -21.70
CA ASP A 334 11.90 1.28 -20.86
C ASP A 334 13.26 1.83 -20.44
N ASN A 335 14.37 1.18 -20.80
CA ASN A 335 15.70 1.51 -20.29
C ASN A 335 15.65 1.73 -18.76
N ASN A 336 14.93 0.84 -18.07
CA ASN A 336 14.70 0.90 -16.63
C ASN A 336 14.82 -0.50 -16.04
N ASN A 337 15.49 -0.62 -14.90
CA ASN A 337 15.69 -1.90 -14.22
C ASN A 337 14.55 -2.15 -13.24
N TYR A 338 13.33 -2.38 -13.76
CA TYR A 338 12.23 -2.78 -12.91
C TYR A 338 12.57 -4.09 -12.18
N PRO A 339 12.17 -4.23 -10.91
CA PRO A 339 12.28 -5.52 -10.23
C PRO A 339 11.37 -6.59 -10.85
N SER A 340 10.27 -6.17 -11.47
CA SER A 340 9.53 -6.97 -12.45
C SER A 340 8.99 -6.07 -13.56
N GLY A 341 9.54 -6.22 -14.77
CA GLY A 341 9.00 -5.64 -15.99
C GLY A 341 7.59 -6.16 -16.33
N THR A 342 7.28 -7.42 -16.01
CA THR A 342 5.93 -7.97 -16.18
C THR A 342 4.90 -7.20 -15.35
N ALA A 343 5.20 -6.98 -14.07
CA ALA A 343 4.34 -6.18 -13.20
C ALA A 343 4.22 -4.73 -13.68
N ALA A 344 5.33 -4.12 -14.14
CA ALA A 344 5.29 -2.77 -14.71
C ALA A 344 4.30 -2.68 -15.88
N LEU A 345 4.38 -3.63 -16.81
CA LEU A 345 3.50 -3.70 -17.97
C LEU A 345 2.03 -3.90 -17.59
N TRP A 346 1.74 -4.74 -16.61
CA TRP A 346 0.37 -4.93 -16.10
C TRP A 346 -0.18 -3.64 -15.49
N ILE A 347 0.59 -2.96 -14.63
CA ILE A 347 0.17 -1.72 -13.97
C ILE A 347 -0.10 -0.60 -14.98
N GLU A 348 0.71 -0.52 -16.04
CA GLU A 348 0.55 0.42 -17.15
C GLU A 348 -0.78 0.21 -17.91
N ASN A 349 -1.25 -1.04 -17.97
CA ASN A 349 -2.33 -1.49 -18.84
C ASN A 349 -3.58 -1.96 -18.08
N ILE A 350 -3.78 -1.48 -16.84
CA ILE A 350 -4.91 -1.90 -16.00
C ILE A 350 -6.25 -1.55 -16.65
N ASN A 351 -7.16 -2.52 -16.68
CA ASN A 351 -8.55 -2.29 -17.05
C ASN A 351 -9.32 -1.64 -15.89
N VAL A 352 -9.33 -0.30 -15.89
CA VAL A 352 -9.95 0.52 -14.85
C VAL A 352 -11.47 0.38 -14.74
N GLU A 353 -12.14 -0.21 -15.74
CA GLU A 353 -13.58 -0.49 -15.67
C GLU A 353 -13.94 -1.67 -14.75
N VAL A 354 -12.92 -2.44 -14.34
CA VAL A 354 -13.06 -3.62 -13.48
C VAL A 354 -12.47 -3.31 -12.11
N CYS A 355 -11.19 -2.98 -12.08
CA CYS A 355 -10.51 -2.59 -10.85
C CYS A 355 -9.48 -1.49 -11.07
N ASN A 356 -9.22 -0.70 -10.04
CA ASN A 356 -8.12 0.25 -10.03
C ASN A 356 -6.79 -0.44 -9.65
N LYS A 357 -5.69 0.32 -9.75
CA LYS A 357 -4.34 -0.16 -9.40
C LYS A 357 -4.25 -0.78 -8.01
N ASP A 358 -4.78 -0.12 -6.99
CA ASP A 358 -4.69 -0.60 -5.61
C ASP A 358 -5.53 -1.86 -5.40
N GLU A 359 -6.67 -1.98 -6.08
CA GLU A 359 -7.53 -3.17 -6.06
C GLU A 359 -6.84 -4.37 -6.74
N PHE A 360 -6.13 -4.14 -7.85
CA PHE A 360 -5.35 -5.18 -8.53
C PHE A 360 -4.20 -5.68 -7.64
N VAL A 361 -3.41 -4.76 -7.08
CA VAL A 361 -2.31 -5.08 -6.14
C VAL A 361 -2.84 -5.78 -4.88
N LEU A 362 -4.00 -5.35 -4.37
CA LEU A 362 -4.69 -6.02 -3.26
C LEU A 362 -4.98 -7.49 -3.59
N GLY A 363 -5.47 -7.79 -4.79
CA GLY A 363 -5.76 -9.16 -5.22
C GLY A 363 -4.52 -10.05 -5.20
N ASP A 364 -3.42 -9.55 -5.74
CA ASP A 364 -2.13 -10.26 -5.81
C ASP A 364 -1.53 -10.52 -4.40
N LEU A 365 -1.52 -9.49 -3.54
CA LEU A 365 -1.08 -9.61 -2.14
C LEU A 365 -2.01 -10.52 -1.31
N PHE A 366 -3.30 -10.53 -1.61
CA PHE A 366 -4.24 -11.44 -0.95
C PHE A 366 -3.93 -12.89 -1.30
N CYS A 367 -3.64 -13.20 -2.58
CA CYS A 367 -3.15 -14.52 -3.00
C CYS A 367 -1.86 -14.88 -2.27
N HIS A 368 -0.90 -13.96 -2.13
CA HIS A 368 0.31 -14.21 -1.37
C HIS A 368 0.02 -14.66 0.07
N SER A 369 -0.76 -13.89 0.83
CA SER A 369 -1.10 -14.26 2.21
C SER A 369 -1.92 -15.54 2.30
N ALA A 370 -2.90 -15.72 1.41
CA ALA A 370 -3.74 -16.90 1.37
C ALA A 370 -2.90 -18.17 1.11
N SER A 371 -1.81 -18.09 0.34
CA SER A 371 -1.02 -19.27 -0.05
C SER A 371 -0.22 -19.90 1.10
N PHE A 372 0.01 -19.14 2.18
CA PHE A 372 0.60 -19.69 3.42
C PHE A 372 -0.45 -20.31 4.36
N LEU A 373 -1.71 -19.93 4.20
CA LEU A 373 -2.80 -20.30 5.12
C LEU A 373 -3.63 -21.45 4.56
N ILE A 374 -3.87 -21.47 3.26
CA ILE A 374 -4.59 -22.53 2.55
C ILE A 374 -3.61 -23.67 2.30
N SER A 375 -4.02 -24.90 2.61
CA SER A 375 -3.21 -26.09 2.38
C SER A 375 -2.86 -26.23 0.90
N ASN A 376 -1.56 -26.28 0.60
CA ASN A 376 -1.06 -26.57 -0.74
C ASN A 376 -0.80 -28.08 -0.89
N TYR A 377 -1.12 -28.64 -2.06
CA TYR A 377 -0.98 -30.07 -2.35
C TYR A 377 0.45 -30.45 -2.81
N LYS A 378 1.22 -29.46 -3.28
CA LYS A 378 2.63 -29.61 -3.66
C LYS A 378 3.48 -28.45 -3.14
N THR A 379 4.62 -28.83 -2.54
CA THR A 379 5.77 -27.99 -2.17
C THR A 379 5.50 -26.84 -1.17
N ASP A 380 6.49 -26.56 -0.31
CA ASP A 380 6.49 -25.47 0.68
C ASP A 380 6.53 -24.04 0.07
N TRP A 381 6.23 -23.90 -1.22
CA TRP A 381 6.31 -22.61 -1.90
C TRP A 381 4.96 -21.89 -1.90
N ALA A 382 5.03 -20.56 -1.76
CA ALA A 382 3.90 -19.65 -1.68
C ALA A 382 3.81 -18.82 -2.97
N TRP A 383 2.61 -18.33 -3.27
CA TRP A 383 2.36 -17.40 -4.38
C TRP A 383 3.28 -16.18 -4.24
N PHE A 384 4.11 -15.86 -5.23
CA PHE A 384 4.95 -14.66 -5.18
C PHE A 384 4.20 -13.48 -5.81
N PRO A 385 3.85 -12.41 -5.08
CA PRO A 385 3.02 -11.35 -5.60
C PRO A 385 3.82 -10.36 -6.46
N LEU A 386 3.85 -10.52 -7.79
CA LEU A 386 4.70 -9.71 -8.67
C LEU A 386 4.47 -8.20 -8.54
N THR A 387 3.27 -7.79 -8.14
CA THR A 387 2.86 -6.38 -8.05
C THR A 387 3.12 -5.72 -6.69
N TYR A 388 3.73 -6.42 -5.72
CA TYR A 388 3.82 -5.92 -4.33
C TYR A 388 4.51 -4.56 -4.18
N LEU A 389 5.44 -4.23 -5.08
CA LEU A 389 6.17 -2.95 -5.08
C LEU A 389 5.30 -1.76 -5.52
N TYR A 390 4.18 -2.03 -6.18
CA TYR A 390 3.24 -1.03 -6.65
C TYR A 390 2.17 -0.67 -5.61
N ASN A 391 2.22 -1.28 -4.43
CA ASN A 391 1.38 -0.93 -3.30
C ASN A 391 1.60 0.55 -2.92
N THR A 392 0.58 1.38 -3.10
CA THR A 392 0.66 2.84 -2.93
C THR A 392 1.10 3.27 -1.54
N SER A 393 0.77 2.49 -0.52
CA SER A 393 1.25 2.76 0.84
C SER A 393 1.28 1.49 1.68
N ASN A 394 2.42 1.25 2.32
CA ASN A 394 2.57 0.18 3.30
C ASN A 394 1.70 0.38 4.54
N TYR A 395 1.28 1.60 4.92
CA TYR A 395 0.46 1.80 6.12
C TYR A 395 -1.03 2.01 5.82
N TRP A 396 -1.34 2.73 4.73
CA TRP A 396 -2.68 3.17 4.34
C TRP A 396 -3.23 2.54 3.06
N GLY A 397 -2.46 1.70 2.35
CA GLY A 397 -2.91 1.04 1.13
C GLY A 397 -4.08 0.08 1.39
N LEU A 398 -4.78 -0.33 0.33
CA LEU A 398 -5.95 -1.20 0.46
C LEU A 398 -5.63 -2.53 1.17
N PHE A 399 -4.47 -3.13 0.88
CA PHE A 399 -4.04 -4.37 1.55
C PHE A 399 -3.75 -4.17 3.05
N ALA A 400 -3.06 -3.08 3.41
CA ALA A 400 -2.81 -2.74 4.81
C ALA A 400 -4.12 -2.46 5.56
N THR A 401 -5.04 -1.74 4.92
CA THR A 401 -6.37 -1.44 5.46
C THR A 401 -7.19 -2.71 5.66
N TYR A 402 -7.23 -3.60 4.67
CA TYR A 402 -7.89 -4.90 4.76
C TYR A 402 -7.31 -5.71 5.94
N SER A 403 -5.98 -5.82 6.01
CA SER A 403 -5.29 -6.60 7.06
C SER A 403 -5.55 -6.03 8.47
N LYS A 404 -5.54 -4.70 8.62
CA LYS A 404 -5.84 -4.04 9.90
C LYS A 404 -7.29 -4.23 10.34
N ARG A 405 -8.22 -4.40 9.41
CA ARG A 405 -9.64 -4.64 9.73
C ARG A 405 -9.89 -6.03 10.31
N LEU A 406 -8.94 -6.96 10.22
CA LEU A 406 -9.02 -8.29 10.88
C LEU A 406 -9.09 -8.20 12.41
N VAL A 407 -8.83 -7.03 13.00
CA VAL A 407 -9.13 -6.74 14.41
C VAL A 407 -10.63 -6.85 14.73
N SER A 408 -11.51 -6.58 13.74
CA SER A 408 -12.96 -6.72 13.86
C SER A 408 -13.39 -8.17 13.67
N LYS A 409 -14.32 -8.65 14.50
CA LYS A 409 -14.89 -9.99 14.38
C LYS A 409 -15.57 -10.22 13.04
N GLU A 410 -16.38 -9.28 12.56
CA GLU A 410 -17.07 -9.42 11.27
C GLU A 410 -16.08 -9.60 10.12
N CYS A 411 -15.02 -8.78 10.09
CA CYS A 411 -14.01 -8.88 9.04
C CYS A 411 -13.24 -10.20 9.14
N LEU A 412 -12.87 -10.61 10.36
CA LEU A 412 -12.19 -11.88 10.60
C LEU A 412 -13.05 -13.08 10.16
N GLU A 413 -14.35 -13.07 10.48
CA GLU A 413 -15.33 -14.09 10.08
C GLU A 413 -15.50 -14.18 8.57
N ASN A 414 -15.50 -13.04 7.88
CA ASN A 414 -15.50 -13.04 6.43
C ASN A 414 -14.20 -13.62 5.84
N THR A 415 -13.04 -13.23 6.37
CA THR A 415 -11.73 -13.72 5.90
C THR A 415 -11.54 -15.21 6.19
N LEU A 416 -11.89 -15.70 7.38
CA LEU A 416 -11.80 -17.13 7.70
C LEU A 416 -12.72 -17.95 6.79
N PHE A 417 -13.92 -17.42 6.47
CA PHE A 417 -14.82 -18.06 5.52
C PHE A 417 -14.20 -18.13 4.13
N ILE A 418 -13.61 -17.04 3.63
CA ILE A 418 -12.91 -16.99 2.33
C ILE A 418 -11.78 -18.03 2.30
N LEU A 419 -10.99 -18.11 3.36
CA LEU A 419 -9.81 -18.98 3.41
C LEU A 419 -10.15 -20.45 3.78
N GLY A 420 -11.43 -20.80 3.84
CA GLY A 420 -11.86 -22.19 4.03
C GLY A 420 -11.79 -22.72 5.46
N PHE A 421 -11.61 -21.86 6.46
CA PHE A 421 -11.56 -22.26 7.87
C PHE A 421 -12.97 -22.41 8.46
N GLU A 422 -13.13 -23.38 9.36
CA GLU A 422 -14.41 -23.67 10.03
C GLU A 422 -14.57 -22.94 11.38
N SER A 423 -13.45 -22.50 11.97
CA SER A 423 -13.45 -21.79 13.25
C SER A 423 -12.32 -20.77 13.35
N VAL A 424 -12.53 -19.76 14.21
CA VAL A 424 -11.50 -18.77 14.54
C VAL A 424 -10.28 -19.43 15.17
N ASP A 425 -10.46 -20.46 15.99
CA ASP A 425 -9.35 -21.17 16.64
C ASP A 425 -8.48 -21.92 15.63
N ALA A 426 -9.09 -22.58 14.64
CA ALA A 426 -8.35 -23.25 13.57
C ALA A 426 -7.55 -22.24 12.74
N PHE A 427 -8.16 -21.10 12.42
CA PHE A 427 -7.49 -20.00 11.73
C PHE A 427 -6.32 -19.44 12.53
N LYS A 428 -6.53 -19.07 13.79
CA LYS A 428 -5.48 -18.53 14.68
C LYS A 428 -4.32 -19.50 14.87
N LYS A 429 -4.59 -20.81 14.97
CA LYS A 429 -3.55 -21.84 15.07
C LYS A 429 -2.66 -21.87 13.82
N GLN A 430 -3.25 -21.85 12.63
CA GLN A 430 -2.50 -21.83 11.38
C GLN A 430 -1.75 -20.50 11.20
N TYR A 431 -2.40 -19.38 11.51
CA TYR A 431 -1.80 -18.05 11.45
C TYR A 431 -0.55 -17.96 12.35
N LYS A 432 -0.67 -18.42 13.60
CA LYS A 432 0.45 -18.46 14.55
C LYS A 432 1.60 -19.35 14.08
N SER A 433 1.28 -20.51 13.50
CA SER A 433 2.29 -21.40 12.91
C SER A 433 3.10 -20.70 11.81
N VAL A 434 2.45 -19.91 10.96
CA VAL A 434 3.15 -19.12 9.93
C VAL A 434 4.04 -18.03 10.57
N GLU A 435 3.53 -17.30 11.57
CA GLU A 435 4.32 -16.30 12.30
C GLU A 435 5.57 -16.91 12.96
N GLU A 436 5.43 -18.07 13.61
CA GLU A 436 6.53 -18.79 14.25
C GLU A 436 7.55 -19.31 13.24
N ARG A 437 7.10 -19.83 12.09
CA ARG A 437 7.99 -20.27 11.01
C ARG A 437 8.80 -19.11 10.44
N LEU A 438 8.21 -17.92 10.31
CA LEU A 438 8.92 -16.71 9.88
C LEU A 438 9.92 -16.22 10.93
N TYR A 439 9.50 -16.15 12.20
CA TYR A 439 10.35 -15.73 13.31
C TYR A 439 11.59 -16.63 13.46
N ASN A 440 11.41 -17.94 13.32
CA ASN A 440 12.49 -18.93 13.41
C ASN A 440 13.30 -19.06 12.11
N GLY A 441 12.96 -18.33 11.05
CA GLY A 441 13.67 -18.36 9.76
C GLY A 441 13.42 -19.59 8.89
N TYR A 442 12.43 -20.43 9.24
CA TYR A 442 12.00 -21.57 8.42
C TYR A 442 11.23 -21.13 7.17
N LEU A 443 10.53 -20.00 7.25
CA LEU A 443 9.99 -19.29 6.10
C LEU A 443 10.78 -17.99 5.92
N LYS A 444 11.13 -17.66 4.68
CA LYS A 444 11.77 -16.39 4.35
C LYS A 444 10.73 -15.41 3.85
N GLU A 445 10.94 -14.12 4.11
CA GLU A 445 10.16 -13.07 3.46
C GLU A 445 10.43 -13.07 1.95
N TYR A 446 9.37 -12.88 1.17
CA TYR A 446 9.45 -12.88 -0.28
C TYR A 446 9.82 -11.47 -0.75
N ARG A 447 10.83 -11.35 -1.61
CA ARG A 447 11.24 -10.10 -2.24
C ARG A 447 11.94 -10.37 -3.56
N PHE A 448 11.95 -9.39 -4.45
CA PHE A 448 12.86 -9.39 -5.58
C PHE A 448 14.30 -9.22 -5.09
N ASP A 449 15.25 -9.92 -5.72
CA ASP A 449 16.67 -9.92 -5.31
C ASP A 449 17.30 -8.52 -5.31
N SER A 450 16.83 -7.64 -6.20
CA SER A 450 17.28 -6.24 -6.33
C SER A 450 16.63 -5.27 -5.33
N CYS A 451 15.72 -5.74 -4.46
CA CYS A 451 14.91 -4.88 -3.60
C CYS A 451 15.14 -5.12 -2.10
N TYR A 452 15.05 -4.04 -1.32
CA TYR A 452 15.02 -4.13 0.14
C TYR A 452 13.61 -4.43 0.66
N GLU A 453 12.59 -3.91 -0.03
CA GLU A 453 11.19 -4.10 0.32
C GLU A 453 10.73 -5.54 0.10
N THR A 454 10.05 -6.07 1.11
CA THR A 454 9.47 -7.42 1.12
C THR A 454 7.97 -7.38 0.88
N ALA A 455 7.47 -8.39 0.18
CA ALA A 455 6.05 -8.63 -0.03
C ALA A 455 5.33 -8.73 1.33
N LYS A 456 4.30 -7.91 1.51
CA LYS A 456 3.58 -7.82 2.77
C LYS A 456 2.48 -8.86 2.85
N ASN A 457 2.25 -9.34 4.07
CA ASN A 457 1.24 -10.32 4.42
C ASN A 457 0.37 -9.83 5.59
N PHE A 458 -0.69 -10.57 5.92
CA PHE A 458 -1.57 -10.22 7.05
C PHE A 458 -0.80 -10.00 8.37
N TRP A 459 0.17 -10.86 8.69
CA TRP A 459 0.95 -10.80 9.94
C TRP A 459 2.01 -9.70 9.99
N ASN A 460 2.21 -8.97 8.89
CA ASN A 460 2.96 -7.72 8.92
C ASN A 460 2.13 -6.56 9.50
N TYR A 461 0.81 -6.72 9.60
CA TYR A 461 -0.12 -5.68 10.05
C TYR A 461 -0.93 -6.05 11.29
N MET A 462 -1.15 -7.34 11.51
CA MET A 462 -2.02 -7.83 12.60
C MET A 462 -1.41 -9.08 13.21
N LYS A 463 -1.13 -9.07 14.52
CA LYS A 463 -0.64 -10.24 15.25
C LYS A 463 -1.77 -11.19 15.63
N THR A 464 -1.44 -12.47 15.83
CA THR A 464 -2.43 -13.50 16.19
C THR A 464 -3.34 -13.07 17.36
N ASP A 465 -2.77 -12.41 18.37
CA ASP A 465 -3.47 -12.00 19.59
C ASP A 465 -4.42 -10.81 19.39
N GLU A 466 -4.24 -10.04 18.32
CA GLU A 466 -5.05 -8.87 18.00
C GLU A 466 -6.30 -9.22 17.15
N LEU A 467 -6.29 -10.38 16.49
CA LEU A 467 -7.36 -10.84 15.59
C LEU A 467 -8.71 -10.99 16.31
N GLY A 468 -9.74 -10.32 15.79
CA GLY A 468 -11.13 -10.44 16.27
C GLY A 468 -11.38 -9.91 17.68
N THR A 469 -10.53 -9.00 18.16
CA THR A 469 -10.63 -8.43 19.51
C THR A 469 -11.67 -7.30 19.62
N ARG A 470 -12.12 -6.74 18.49
CA ARG A 470 -13.12 -5.67 18.42
C ARG A 470 -14.42 -6.17 17.78
N ASN A 471 -15.56 -5.69 18.28
CA ASN A 471 -16.88 -5.91 17.69
C ASN A 471 -17.22 -4.74 16.78
#